data_AF-A0AAV2I3J8-F1
#
_entry.id   AF-A0AAV2I3J8-F1
#
_cell.length_a   1.000
_cell.length_b   1.000
_cell.length_c   1.000
_cell.angle_alpha   90.00
_cell.angle_beta   90.00
_cell.angle_gamma   90.00
#
_symmetry.space_group_name_H-M   'P 1'
#
loop_
_entity.id
_entity.type
_entity.pdbx_description
1 polymer ?
#
loop_
_entity_poly.entity_id
_entity_poly.type
_entity_poly.pdbx_seq_one_letter_code
_entity_poly.pdbx_strand_id
1 'polypeptide(L)' 'ECKGFSFGDTCSILSHCSQEHTGQFDNLFGRCLCLKGWKGDLCKEDVDECLGTNNQLCPFNAVCDNTQGSFRCTC' A
#
# COMPACT_ATOMS: atom_id res chain seq x y z
N GLU A 1 21.70 -4.05 -12.11
CA GLU A 1 20.34 -3.86 -11.58
C GLU A 1 19.68 -5.22 -11.41
N CYS A 2 19.06 -5.46 -10.25
CA CYS A 2 18.35 -6.71 -9.98
C CYS A 2 17.05 -6.76 -10.80
N LYS A 3 16.64 -7.97 -11.21
CA LYS A 3 15.43 -8.15 -12.02
C LYS A 3 14.24 -8.50 -11.13
N GLY A 4 13.10 -7.86 -11.40
CA GLY A 4 11.86 -8.13 -10.68
C GLY A 4 11.90 -7.62 -9.23
N PHE A 5 11.41 -8.44 -8.31
CA PHE A 5 11.32 -8.12 -6.88
C PHE A 5 12.55 -8.62 -6.10
N SER A 6 13.75 -8.51 -6.67
CA SER A 6 15.00 -8.99 -6.04
C SER A 6 15.93 -7.84 -5.68
N PHE A 7 16.66 -7.96 -4.58
CA PHE A 7 17.54 -6.91 -4.06
C PHE A 7 18.79 -7.47 -3.36
N GLY A 8 19.70 -6.57 -2.97
CA GLY A 8 20.99 -6.88 -2.34
C GLY A 8 22.13 -7.05 -3.34
N ASP A 9 23.37 -7.15 -2.85
CA ASP A 9 24.60 -7.15 -3.65
C ASP A 9 24.65 -8.27 -4.70
N THR A 10 24.02 -9.42 -4.42
CA THR A 10 23.96 -10.57 -5.33
C THR A 10 22.59 -10.77 -5.97
N CYS A 11 21.63 -9.86 -5.78
CA CYS A 11 20.24 -9.99 -6.24
C CYS A 11 19.57 -11.33 -5.85
N SER A 12 20.02 -11.97 -4.78
CA SER A 12 19.52 -13.27 -4.33
C SER A 12 18.42 -13.16 -3.28
N ILE A 13 18.19 -11.95 -2.76
CA ILE A 13 17.16 -11.69 -1.76
C ILE A 13 15.87 -11.36 -2.51
N LEU A 14 14.90 -12.26 -2.46
CA LEU A 14 13.56 -12.01 -2.99
C LEU A 14 12.75 -11.21 -1.97
N SER A 15 12.15 -10.11 -2.39
CA SER A 15 11.22 -9.37 -1.55
C SER A 15 9.86 -10.07 -1.50
N HIS A 16 9.25 -10.06 -0.33
CA HIS A 16 7.92 -10.65 -0.10
C HIS A 16 6.80 -9.63 -0.36
N CYS A 17 7.09 -8.59 -1.16
CA CYS A 17 6.14 -7.54 -1.51
C CYS A 17 4.87 -8.15 -2.11
N SER A 18 3.71 -7.56 -1.81
CA SER A 18 2.48 -7.86 -2.54
C SER A 18 2.61 -7.37 -3.98
N GLN A 19 2.65 -8.28 -4.94
CA GLN A 19 2.77 -7.89 -6.37
C GLN A 19 1.56 -7.09 -6.84
N GLU A 20 0.38 -7.35 -6.27
CA GLU A 20 -0.87 -6.68 -6.63
C GLU A 20 -0.99 -5.28 -6.03
N HIS A 21 -0.34 -5.05 -4.87
CA HIS A 21 -0.47 -3.81 -4.10
C HIS A 21 0.81 -2.97 -4.09
N THR A 22 1.84 -3.37 -4.83
CA THR A 22 3.10 -2.63 -4.95
C THR A 22 3.16 -1.96 -6.30
N GLY A 23 3.21 -0.62 -6.32
CA GLY A 23 3.29 0.15 -7.56
C GLY A 23 4.70 0.24 -8.12
N GLN A 24 5.70 0.31 -7.24
CA GLN A 24 7.11 0.37 -7.61
C GLN A 24 7.96 -0.42 -6.61
N PHE A 25 9.06 -0.99 -7.06
CA PHE A 25 9.98 -1.74 -6.19
C PHE A 25 11.38 -1.14 -6.27
N ASP A 26 11.94 -0.82 -5.11
CA ASP A 26 13.29 -0.30 -5.00
C ASP A 26 14.27 -1.48 -4.89
N ASN A 27 14.91 -1.80 -6.01
CA ASN A 27 15.88 -2.90 -6.12
C ASN A 27 17.18 -2.66 -5.32
N LEU A 28 17.42 -1.42 -4.86
CA LEU A 28 18.64 -1.05 -4.16
C LEU A 28 18.54 -1.36 -2.66
N PHE A 29 17.40 -1.04 -2.06
CA PHE A 29 17.12 -1.24 -0.63
C PHE A 29 16.14 -2.38 -0.35
N GLY A 30 15.51 -2.96 -1.37
CA GLY A 30 14.49 -3.99 -1.20
C GLY A 30 13.16 -3.47 -0.68
N ARG A 31 12.85 -2.19 -0.91
CA ARG A 31 11.64 -1.56 -0.38
C ARG A 31 10.47 -1.65 -1.37
N CYS A 32 9.31 -2.01 -0.85
CA CYS A 32 8.06 -2.03 -1.60
C CYS A 32 7.43 -0.63 -1.53
N LEU A 33 7.24 0.03 -2.67
CA LEU A 33 6.46 1.26 -2.74
C LEU A 33 5.00 0.89 -3.01
N CYS A 34 4.19 0.98 -1.96
CA CYS A 34 2.81 0.56 -1.99
C CYS A 34 1.94 1.47 -2.86
N LEU A 35 0.92 0.87 -3.46
CA LEU A 35 -0.16 1.63 -4.10
C LEU A 35 -0.92 2.44 -3.05
N LYS A 36 -1.61 3.48 -3.52
CA LYS A 36 -2.51 4.27 -2.66
C LYS A 36 -3.56 3.32 -2.05
N GLY A 37 -3.81 3.45 -0.75
CA GLY A 37 -4.68 2.55 0.01
C GLY A 37 -3.95 1.36 0.65
N TRP A 38 -2.63 1.23 0.47
CA TRP A 38 -1.83 0.15 1.07
C TRP A 38 -0.61 0.68 1.83
N LYS A 39 -0.27 0.00 2.92
CA LYS A 39 0.84 0.28 3.82
C LYS A 39 1.54 -1.00 4.28
N GLY A 40 2.51 -0.82 5.15
CA GLY A 40 3.35 -1.89 5.68
C GLY A 40 4.55 -2.16 4.77
N ASP A 41 5.57 -2.80 5.33
CA ASP A 41 6.84 -3.05 4.61
C ASP A 41 6.67 -3.89 3.35
N LEU A 42 5.59 -4.66 3.26
CA LEU A 42 5.27 -5.56 2.15
C LEU A 42 4.01 -5.16 1.36
N CYS A 43 3.40 -4.00 1.65
CA CYS A 43 2.15 -3.56 1.00
C CYS A 43 1.00 -4.57 1.16
N LYS A 44 0.93 -5.25 2.30
CA LYS A 44 -0.11 -6.23 2.61
C LYS A 44 -1.14 -5.69 3.60
N GLU A 45 -0.85 -4.54 4.19
CA GLU A 45 -1.74 -3.89 5.14
C GLU A 45 -2.53 -2.83 4.41
N ASP A 46 -3.83 -2.83 4.62
CA ASP A 46 -4.72 -1.82 4.10
C ASP A 46 -4.54 -0.49 4.88
N VAL A 47 -4.62 0.63 4.18
CA VAL A 47 -4.65 1.95 4.80
C VAL A 47 -6.08 2.26 5.14
N ASP A 48 -6.39 2.31 6.43
CA ASP A 48 -7.69 2.78 6.87
C ASP A 48 -7.80 4.30 6.69
N GLU A 49 -8.39 4.72 5.57
CA GLU A 49 -8.59 6.14 5.29
C GLU A 49 -9.63 6.76 6.23
N CYS A 50 -10.53 5.97 6.81
CA CYS A 50 -11.57 6.44 7.73
C CYS A 50 -11.01 6.87 9.10
N LEU A 51 -9.84 6.35 9.50
CA LEU A 51 -9.16 6.76 10.74
C LEU A 51 -8.40 8.10 10.61
N GLY A 52 -8.33 8.68 9.41
CA GLY A 52 -7.65 9.96 9.17
C GLY A 52 -8.38 11.15 9.81
N THR A 53 -7.63 12.05 10.46
CA THR A 53 -8.14 13.20 11.23
C THR A 53 -8.99 14.21 10.42
N ASN A 54 -9.02 14.08 9.09
CA ASN A 54 -9.82 14.93 8.22
C ASN A 54 -11.00 14.13 7.67
N ASN A 55 -12.11 14.15 8.40
CA ASN A 55 -13.47 13.71 8.03
C ASN A 55 -14.03 14.44 6.76
N GLN A 56 -13.14 14.90 5.87
CA GLN A 56 -13.41 15.50 4.56
C GLN A 56 -13.38 14.45 3.43
N LEU A 57 -13.05 13.18 3.73
CA LEU A 57 -13.06 12.09 2.74
C LEU A 57 -14.48 11.77 2.25
N CYS A 58 -15.47 11.90 3.13
CA CYS A 58 -16.88 11.66 2.84
C CYS A 58 -17.70 12.97 2.95
N PRO A 59 -18.79 13.10 2.18
CA PRO A 59 -19.70 14.25 2.27
C PRO A 59 -20.40 14.33 3.64
N PHE A 60 -20.96 15.50 3.95
CA PHE A 60 -21.71 15.73 5.19
C PHE A 60 -22.82 14.67 5.37
N ASN A 61 -22.85 14.03 6.54
CA ASN A 61 -23.76 12.93 6.93
C ASN A 61 -23.50 11.55 6.28
N ALA A 62 -22.40 11.35 5.55
CA ALA A 62 -22.01 10.01 5.12
C ALA A 62 -21.10 9.32 6.16
N VAL A 63 -21.31 8.02 6.35
CA VAL A 63 -20.47 7.13 7.15
C VAL A 63 -19.33 6.61 6.27
N CYS A 64 -18.11 6.66 6.78
CA CYS A 64 -16.95 6.08 6.11
C CYS A 64 -16.85 4.58 6.46
N ASP A 65 -16.94 3.74 5.45
CA ASP A 65 -16.69 2.30 5.51
C ASP A 65 -15.34 2.01 4.88
N ASN A 66 -14.38 1.59 5.68
CA ASN A 66 -13.07 1.20 5.17
C ASN A 66 -13.18 -0.11 4.36
N THR A 67 -12.58 -0.15 3.17
CA THR A 67 -12.56 -1.32 2.29
C THR A 67 -11.12 -1.69 1.96
N GLN A 68 -10.88 -2.88 1.43
CA GLN A 68 -9.51 -3.28 1.15
C GLN A 68 -8.97 -2.53 -0.10
N GLY A 69 -7.96 -1.69 0.09
CA GLY A 69 -7.32 -0.84 -0.89
C GLY A 69 -8.01 0.51 -1.16
N SER A 70 -9.08 0.84 -0.42
CA SER A 70 -9.87 2.08 -0.59
C SER A 70 -10.87 2.24 0.55
N PHE A 71 -11.64 3.31 0.57
CA PHE A 71 -12.81 3.47 1.42
C PHE A 71 -14.07 3.66 0.57
N ARG A 72 -15.24 3.47 1.19
CA ARG A 72 -16.54 3.82 0.62
C ARG A 72 -17.30 4.72 1.59
N CYS A 73 -18.01 5.70 1.05
CA CYS A 73 -18.89 6.55 1.82
C CYS A 73 -20.33 6.08 1.62
N THR A 74 -21.02 5.79 2.72
CA THR A 74 -22.40 5.31 2.72
C THR A 74 -23.28 6.38 3.37
N CYS A 75 -24.32 6.85 2.67
CA CYS A 75 -25.24 7.89 3.15
C CYS A 75 -26.40 7.28 3.96
#